data_AF-A0A4E0QN48-F1
#
_entry.id   AF-A0A4E0QN48-F1
#
_cell.length_a   1.000
_cell.length_b   1.000
_cell.length_c   1.000
_cell.angle_alpha   90.00
_cell.angle_beta   90.00
_cell.angle_gamma   90.00
#
_symmetry.space_group_name_H-M   'P 1'
#
loop_
_entity.id
_entity.type
_entity.pdbx_description
1 polymer ?
#
loop_
_entity_poly.entity_id
_entity_poly.type
_entity_poly.pdbx_seq_one_letter_code
_entity_poly.pdbx_strand_id
1 'polypeptide(L)'
;MEFLVAIFVFLGIYFVWYSIRFFADFCLVGIALGGAVLAYRIPDWYPIFHMIWKESSFLSIFGPLSPNQPDIAATFFIALLIIAGAVLLSIPFLPFSATYRFMLGVDGPVFRNKVRAWIIEEVQFYHQAPKADVQDEKVRSRDKMARSSDKIVQKSLWKLRKLRSFIKHSWLHFKYKYLIKKFS
;
A
#
# COMPACT_ATOMS: atom_id res chain seq x y z
N MET A 1 28.07 33.81 -23.18
CA MET A 1 28.71 33.64 -21.85
C MET A 1 27.71 33.87 -20.72
N GLU A 2 27.07 35.04 -20.66
CA GLU A 2 26.13 35.41 -19.58
C GLU A 2 24.97 34.41 -19.39
N PHE A 3 24.43 33.88 -20.48
CA PHE A 3 23.38 32.85 -20.43
C PHE A 3 23.84 31.54 -19.77
N LEU A 4 25.09 31.11 -20.02
CA LEU A 4 25.65 29.91 -19.39
C LEU A 4 25.86 30.12 -17.89
N VAL A 5 26.31 31.31 -17.50
CA VAL A 5 26.48 31.67 -16.09
C VAL A 5 25.12 31.62 -15.37
N ALA A 6 24.07 32.17 -15.97
CA ALA A 6 22.72 32.12 -15.40
C ALA A 6 22.21 30.68 -15.21
N ILE A 7 22.46 29.79 -16.19
CA ILE A 7 22.10 28.37 -16.08
C ILE A 7 22.85 27.69 -14.93
N PHE A 8 24.15 27.93 -14.79
CA PHE A 8 24.94 27.33 -13.71
C PHE A 8 24.50 27.81 -12.33
N VAL A 9 24.18 29.10 -12.17
CA VAL A 9 23.64 29.64 -10.92
C VAL A 9 22.30 28.99 -10.58
N PHE A 10 21.41 28.84 -11.57
CA PHE A 10 20.12 28.18 -11.38
C PHE A 10 20.26 26.71 -10.97
N LEU A 11 21.14 25.96 -11.65
CA LEU A 11 21.46 24.57 -11.31
C LEU A 11 22.06 24.45 -9.91
N GLY A 12 22.93 25.38 -9.51
CA GLY A 12 23.53 25.40 -8.17
C GLY A 12 22.48 25.58 -7.08
N ILE A 13 21.57 26.54 -7.25
CA ILE A 13 20.47 26.77 -6.30
C ILE A 13 19.57 25.52 -6.22
N TYR A 14 19.23 24.94 -7.37
CA TYR A 14 18.42 23.73 -7.44
C TYR A 14 19.08 22.53 -6.76
N PHE A 15 20.38 22.34 -6.96
CA PHE A 15 21.15 21.26 -6.36
C PHE A 15 21.25 21.38 -4.84
N VAL A 16 21.51 22.58 -4.32
CA VAL A 16 21.55 22.85 -2.87
C VAL A 16 20.17 22.57 -2.26
N TRP A 17 19.11 23.04 -2.89
CA TRP A 17 17.74 22.77 -2.45
C TRP A 17 17.42 21.27 -2.39
N TYR A 18 17.78 20.54 -3.45
CA TYR A 18 17.57 19.09 -3.51
C TYR A 18 18.37 18.36 -2.41
N SER A 19 19.60 18.80 -2.14
CA SER A 19 20.46 18.22 -1.11
C SER A 19 19.89 18.39 0.29
N ILE A 20 19.35 19.56 0.62
CA ILE A 20 18.70 19.81 1.91
C ILE A 20 17.51 18.87 2.10
N ARG A 21 16.69 18.69 1.04
CA ARG A 21 15.54 17.78 1.08
C ARG A 21 15.97 16.33 1.26
N PHE A 22 16.94 15.88 0.48
CA PHE A 22 17.46 14.52 0.58
C PHE A 22 18.04 14.25 1.96
N PHE A 23 18.76 15.22 2.54
CA PHE A 23 19.28 15.13 3.89
C PHE A 23 18.17 15.03 4.95
N ALA A 24 17.12 15.85 4.83
CA ALA A 24 15.97 15.78 5.73
C ALA A 24 15.26 14.42 5.66
N ASP A 25 15.02 13.90 4.45
CA ASP A 25 14.41 12.58 4.25
C ASP A 25 15.29 11.46 4.83
N PHE A 26 16.62 11.53 4.62
CA PHE A 26 17.57 10.57 5.17
C PHE A 26 17.60 10.60 6.70
N CYS A 27 17.58 11.78 7.30
CA CYS A 27 17.50 11.94 8.76
C CYS A 27 16.19 11.38 9.31
N LEU A 28 15.06 11.62 8.63
CA LEU A 28 13.75 11.12 9.06
C LEU A 28 13.71 9.58 9.01
N VAL A 29 14.20 8.99 7.90
CA VAL A 29 14.34 7.53 7.77
C VAL A 29 15.32 6.99 8.81
N GLY A 30 16.44 7.66 9.06
CA GLY A 30 17.43 7.26 10.06
C GLY A 30 16.87 7.26 11.48
N ILE A 31 16.11 8.30 11.86
CA ILE A 31 15.43 8.38 13.16
C ILE A 31 14.35 7.30 13.25
N ALA A 32 13.56 7.07 12.20
CA ALA A 32 12.54 6.04 12.19
C ALA A 32 13.14 4.63 12.34
N LEU A 33 14.22 4.35 11.61
CA LEU A 33 14.90 3.05 11.63
C LEU A 33 15.67 2.86 12.94
N GLY A 34 16.36 3.89 13.42
CA GLY A 34 17.00 3.90 14.74
C GLY A 34 15.99 3.70 15.87
N GLY A 35 14.85 4.38 15.81
CA GLY A 35 13.73 4.22 16.74
C GLY A 35 13.15 2.80 16.70
N ALA A 36 12.98 2.21 15.50
CA ALA A 36 12.51 0.84 15.36
C ALA A 36 13.50 -0.18 15.94
N VAL A 37 14.80 -0.03 15.66
CA VAL A 37 15.85 -0.90 16.21
C VAL A 37 15.94 -0.77 17.73
N LEU A 38 15.88 0.46 18.26
CA LEU A 38 15.82 0.71 19.69
C LEU A 38 14.57 0.09 20.31
N ALA A 39 13.42 0.16 19.63
CA ALA A 39 12.17 -0.44 20.11
C ALA A 39 12.28 -1.96 20.29
N TYR A 40 12.96 -2.65 19.38
CA TYR A 40 13.21 -4.09 19.50
C TYR A 40 14.14 -4.46 20.66
N ARG A 41 14.97 -3.52 21.13
CA ARG A 41 15.96 -3.74 22.19
C ARG A 41 15.58 -3.06 23.50
N ILE A 42 14.34 -2.57 23.65
CA ILE A 42 13.89 -1.88 24.86
C ILE A 42 14.22 -2.62 26.17
N PRO A 43 14.02 -3.95 26.31
CA PRO A 43 14.32 -4.64 27.55
C PRO A 43 15.79 -4.52 27.97
N ASP A 44 16.70 -4.54 26.99
CA ASP A 44 18.16 -4.48 27.20
C ASP A 44 18.62 -3.05 27.57
N TRP A 45 17.95 -2.02 27.03
CA TRP A 45 18.35 -0.61 27.18
C TRP A 45 17.58 0.15 28.27
N TYR A 46 16.47 -0.41 28.75
CA TYR A 46 15.65 0.16 29.81
C TYR A 46 16.43 0.58 31.07
N PRO A 47 17.37 -0.22 31.64
CA PRO A 47 18.10 0.20 32.84
C PRO A 47 18.98 1.43 32.61
N ILE A 48 19.61 1.55 31.43
CA ILE A 48 20.43 2.71 31.05
C ILE A 48 19.53 3.93 30.86
N PHE A 49 18.39 3.77 30.17
CA PHE A 49 17.44 4.85 29.96
C PHE A 49 16.87 5.35 31.29
N HIS A 50 16.52 4.44 32.20
CA HIS A 50 16.02 4.77 33.53
C HIS A 50 17.08 5.45 34.41
N MET A 51 18.36 5.10 34.25
CA MET A 51 19.47 5.81 34.91
C MET A 51 19.60 7.26 34.41
N ILE A 52 19.63 7.47 33.09
CA ILE A 52 19.69 8.80 32.48
C ILE A 52 18.47 9.63 32.86
N TRP A 53 17.28 9.01 32.84
CA TRP A 53 16.05 9.64 33.27
C TRP A 53 16.11 10.10 34.72
N LYS A 54 16.70 9.26 35.61
CA LYS A 54 16.91 9.59 37.02
C LYS A 54 17.92 10.72 37.27
N GLU A 55 18.97 10.82 36.46
CA GLU A 55 19.95 11.90 36.56
C GLU A 55 19.45 13.20 35.94
N SER A 56 18.54 13.13 34.96
CA SER A 56 17.98 14.33 34.33
C SER A 56 16.95 15.01 35.24
N SER A 57 17.01 16.34 35.37
CA SER A 57 16.01 17.13 36.11
C SER A 57 14.58 17.03 35.54
N PHE A 58 14.39 16.36 34.39
CA PHE A 58 13.08 16.04 33.80
C PHE A 58 12.20 15.17 34.71
N LEU A 59 12.79 14.47 35.69
CA LEU A 59 12.07 13.74 36.73
C LEU A 59 11.07 14.63 37.50
N SER A 60 11.36 15.91 37.66
CA SER A 60 10.46 16.85 38.37
C SER A 60 9.15 17.10 37.64
N ILE A 61 9.15 16.99 36.30
CA ILE A 61 7.99 17.29 35.44
C ILE A 61 7.23 16.01 35.08
N PHE A 62 7.94 14.90 34.88
CA PHE A 62 7.36 13.62 34.42
C PHE A 62 7.46 12.48 35.44
N GLY A 63 7.93 12.74 36.65
CA GLY A 63 8.11 11.76 37.73
C GLY A 63 6.93 10.82 38.02
N PRO A 64 5.65 11.28 38.02
CA PRO A 64 4.53 10.37 38.30
C PRO A 64 4.17 9.44 37.12
N LEU A 65 4.72 9.66 35.92
CA LEU A 65 4.42 8.90 34.70
C LEU A 65 5.49 7.86 34.36
N SER A 66 6.57 7.77 35.14
CA SER A 66 7.64 6.79 34.90
C SER A 66 7.29 5.47 35.57
N PRO A 67 6.89 4.42 34.81
CA PRO A 67 6.75 3.09 35.39
C PRO A 67 8.11 2.58 35.87
N ASN A 68 8.12 1.86 37.00
CA ASN A 68 9.34 1.29 37.59
C ASN A 68 9.78 -0.03 36.92
N GLN A 69 8.97 -0.56 35.99
CA GLN A 69 9.22 -1.78 35.25
C GLN A 69 9.05 -1.55 33.75
N PRO A 70 9.76 -2.30 32.90
CA PRO A 70 9.62 -2.26 31.45
C PRO A 70 8.28 -2.91 31.04
N ASP A 71 7.20 -2.19 31.30
CA ASP A 71 5.85 -2.58 30.90
C ASP A 71 5.51 -1.99 29.52
N ILE A 72 4.46 -2.50 28.88
CA ILE A 72 4.01 -2.05 27.55
C ILE A 72 3.73 -0.54 27.55
N ALA A 73 3.19 -0.03 28.65
CA ALA A 73 2.94 1.40 28.85
C ALA A 73 4.24 2.24 28.86
N ALA A 74 5.32 1.72 29.47
CA ALA A 74 6.63 2.37 29.52
C ALA A 74 7.22 2.53 28.12
N THR A 75 7.17 1.43 27.37
CA THR A 75 7.63 1.33 25.99
C THR A 75 6.90 2.34 25.10
N PHE A 76 5.58 2.42 25.25
CA PHE A 76 4.76 3.35 24.50
C PHE A 76 5.10 4.81 24.82
N PHE A 77 5.36 5.12 26.09
CA PHE A 77 5.73 6.47 26.52
C PHE A 77 7.09 6.91 25.96
N ILE A 78 8.10 6.03 26.02
CA ILE A 78 9.43 6.31 25.45
C ILE A 78 9.33 6.51 23.93
N ALA A 79 8.58 5.65 23.23
CA ALA A 79 8.34 5.81 21.80
C ALA A 79 7.65 7.14 21.47
N LEU A 80 6.65 7.54 22.26
CA LEU A 80 5.94 8.81 22.08
C LEU A 80 6.86 10.01 22.32
N LEU A 81 7.75 9.95 23.30
CA LEU A 81 8.75 10.99 23.56
C LEU A 81 9.74 11.14 22.40
N ILE A 82 10.21 10.03 21.83
CA ILE A 82 11.10 10.02 20.66
C ILE A 82 10.38 10.61 19.44
N ILE A 83 9.13 10.21 19.19
CA ILE A 83 8.32 10.74 18.10
C ILE A 83 8.09 12.25 18.29
N ALA A 84 7.73 12.68 19.50
CA ALA A 84 7.53 14.10 19.80
C ALA A 84 8.81 14.91 19.59
N GLY A 85 9.96 14.40 20.03
CA GLY A 85 11.27 15.00 19.78
C GLY A 85 11.62 15.09 18.29
N ALA A 86 11.36 14.02 17.54
CA ALA A 86 11.56 13.99 16.09
C ALA A 86 10.66 15.01 15.36
N VAL A 87 9.39 15.10 15.77
CA VAL A 87 8.46 16.11 15.25
C VAL A 87 8.96 17.51 15.58
N LEU A 88 9.36 17.78 16.82
CA LEU A 88 9.88 19.09 17.22
C LEU A 88 11.13 19.50 16.42
N LEU A 89 12.06 18.56 16.22
CA LEU A 89 13.23 18.77 15.37
C LEU A 89 12.86 19.01 13.92
N SER A 90 11.75 18.45 13.43
CA SER A 90 11.25 18.64 12.06
C SER A 90 10.53 19.98 11.84
N ILE A 91 9.97 20.60 12.89
CA ILE A 91 9.25 21.89 12.83
C ILE A 91 10.06 23.00 12.16
N PRO A 92 11.35 23.26 12.48
CA PRO A 92 12.10 24.32 11.79
C PRO A 92 12.37 24.01 10.31
N PHE A 93 12.29 22.76 9.87
CA PHE A 93 12.49 22.38 8.46
C PHE A 93 11.19 22.47 7.63
N LEU A 94 10.04 22.37 8.27
CA LEU A 94 8.71 22.55 7.64
C LEU A 94 8.47 23.93 6.98
N PRO A 95 8.79 25.08 7.61
CA PRO A 95 8.59 26.38 6.99
C PRO A 95 9.50 26.57 5.79
N PHE A 96 10.69 25.97 5.73
CA PHE A 96 11.52 26.04 4.53
C PHE A 96 10.84 25.42 3.30
N SER A 97 10.10 24.32 3.47
CA SER A 97 9.29 23.72 2.40
C SER A 97 8.13 24.64 1.97
N ALA A 98 7.41 25.24 2.93
CA ALA A 98 6.26 26.11 2.66
C ALA A 98 6.67 27.48 2.07
N THR A 99 7.70 28.10 2.63
CA THR A 99 8.26 29.36 2.15
C THR A 99 8.85 29.21 0.75
N TYR A 100 9.45 28.07 0.40
CA TYR A 100 9.89 27.80 -0.98
C TYR A 100 8.73 27.65 -1.95
N ARG A 101 7.63 26.97 -1.58
CA ARG A 101 6.42 26.90 -2.42
C ARG A 101 5.81 28.28 -2.65
N PHE A 102 5.85 29.12 -1.62
CA PHE A 102 5.42 30.52 -1.72
C PHE A 102 6.36 31.34 -2.63
N MET A 103 7.69 31.24 -2.44
CA MET A 103 8.69 31.96 -3.24
C MET A 103 8.71 31.54 -4.72
N LEU A 104 8.51 30.25 -5.00
CA LEU A 104 8.39 29.70 -6.36
C LEU A 104 7.02 29.98 -6.99
N GLY A 105 6.11 30.67 -6.30
CA GLY A 105 4.79 31.04 -6.80
C GLY A 105 3.82 29.88 -6.98
N VAL A 106 4.16 28.69 -6.46
CA VAL A 106 3.33 27.47 -6.55
C VAL A 106 2.03 27.64 -5.75
N ASP A 107 2.04 28.49 -4.72
CA ASP A 107 0.86 28.83 -3.90
C ASP A 107 0.05 30.04 -4.40
N GLY A 108 0.38 30.62 -5.57
CA GLY A 108 -0.38 31.72 -6.15
C GLY A 108 -1.82 31.30 -6.51
N PRO A 109 -2.83 32.19 -6.37
CA PRO A 109 -4.22 31.88 -6.73
C PRO A 109 -4.35 31.42 -8.18
N VAL A 110 -3.46 31.90 -9.06
CA VAL A 110 -3.37 31.51 -10.47
C VAL A 110 -2.97 30.03 -10.63
N PHE A 111 -1.97 29.55 -9.88
CA PHE A 111 -1.55 28.15 -9.95
C PHE A 111 -2.60 27.22 -9.35
N ARG A 112 -3.21 27.62 -8.23
CA ARG A 112 -4.30 26.88 -7.59
C ARG A 112 -5.52 26.74 -8.50
N ASN A 113 -5.86 27.79 -9.26
CA ASN A 113 -6.93 27.76 -10.27
C ASN A 113 -6.55 26.89 -11.48
N LYS A 114 -5.28 26.90 -11.89
CA LYS A 114 -4.79 26.10 -13.01
C LYS A 114 -4.75 24.60 -12.67
N VAL A 115 -4.33 24.23 -11.46
CA VAL A 115 -4.39 22.84 -10.97
C VAL A 115 -5.84 22.39 -10.81
N ARG A 116 -6.73 23.24 -10.27
CA ARG A 116 -8.16 22.92 -10.21
C ARG A 116 -8.79 22.74 -11.59
N ALA A 117 -8.49 23.61 -12.55
CA ALA A 117 -8.95 23.50 -13.92
C ALA A 117 -8.45 22.20 -14.55
N TRP A 118 -7.17 21.88 -14.40
CA TRP A 118 -6.57 20.64 -14.88
C TRP A 118 -7.23 19.40 -14.25
N ILE A 119 -7.47 19.39 -12.93
CA ILE A 119 -8.17 18.29 -12.25
C ILE A 119 -9.60 18.12 -12.80
N ILE A 120 -10.32 19.22 -13.04
CA ILE A 120 -11.67 19.16 -13.59
C ILE A 120 -11.65 18.62 -15.02
N GLU A 121 -10.71 19.08 -15.84
CA GLU A 121 -10.49 18.60 -17.21
C GLU A 121 -10.16 17.10 -17.22
N GLU A 122 -9.26 16.66 -16.34
CA GLU A 122 -8.83 15.28 -16.24
C GLU A 122 -9.99 14.37 -15.74
N VAL A 123 -10.76 14.81 -14.74
CA VAL A 123 -11.95 14.09 -14.25
C VAL A 123 -13.04 14.01 -15.32
N GLN A 124 -13.24 15.09 -16.07
CA GLN A 124 -14.18 15.12 -17.21
C GLN A 124 -13.70 14.20 -18.33
N PHE A 125 -12.40 14.17 -18.62
CA PHE A 125 -11.79 13.25 -19.57
C PHE A 125 -12.04 11.80 -19.16
N TYR A 126 -11.87 11.43 -17.89
CA TYR A 126 -12.21 10.08 -17.40
C TYR A 126 -13.72 9.78 -17.36
N HIS A 127 -14.58 10.79 -17.18
CA HIS A 127 -16.04 10.62 -17.24
C HIS A 127 -16.59 10.53 -18.67
N GLN A 128 -15.90 11.14 -19.64
CA GLN A 128 -16.22 11.12 -21.07
C GLN A 128 -15.45 10.04 -21.84
N ALA A 129 -14.36 9.50 -21.28
CA ALA A 129 -13.71 8.29 -21.73
C ALA A 129 -14.81 7.21 -21.82
N PRO A 130 -15.13 6.78 -23.04
CA PRO A 130 -16.43 6.24 -23.32
C PRO A 130 -16.62 4.95 -22.55
N LYS A 131 -17.83 4.78 -22.01
CA LYS A 131 -18.42 3.52 -21.56
C LYS A 131 -18.46 2.43 -22.66
N ALA A 132 -17.71 2.58 -23.75
CA ALA A 132 -17.54 1.62 -24.83
C ALA A 132 -16.89 0.33 -24.32
N ASP A 133 -15.84 0.42 -23.48
CA ASP A 133 -15.17 -0.78 -22.97
C ASP A 133 -16.00 -1.53 -21.93
N VAL A 134 -16.79 -0.83 -21.11
CA VAL A 134 -17.65 -1.48 -20.11
C VAL A 134 -18.82 -2.20 -20.77
N GLN A 135 -19.34 -1.69 -21.89
CA GLN A 135 -20.43 -2.33 -22.62
C GLN A 135 -19.92 -3.55 -23.41
N ASP A 136 -18.76 -3.43 -24.06
CA ASP A 136 -18.11 -4.56 -24.75
C ASP A 136 -17.63 -5.65 -23.79
N GLU A 137 -17.12 -5.30 -22.61
CA GLU A 137 -16.73 -6.30 -21.61
C GLU A 137 -17.94 -6.99 -20.99
N LYS A 138 -19.08 -6.30 -20.83
CA LYS A 138 -20.33 -6.92 -20.36
C LYS A 138 -20.92 -7.87 -21.41
N VAL A 139 -20.84 -7.53 -22.70
CA VAL A 139 -21.24 -8.42 -23.81
C VAL A 139 -20.29 -9.62 -23.90
N ARG A 140 -18.98 -9.39 -23.87
CA ARG A 140 -17.96 -10.46 -23.92
C ARG A 140 -18.01 -11.38 -22.69
N SER A 141 -18.39 -10.87 -21.52
CA SER A 141 -18.60 -11.67 -20.30
C SER A 141 -19.85 -12.53 -20.38
N ARG A 142 -20.95 -12.02 -20.95
CA ARG A 142 -22.16 -12.83 -21.24
C ARG A 142 -21.86 -13.95 -22.24
N ASP A 143 -21.10 -13.67 -23.29
CA ASP A 143 -20.70 -14.69 -24.28
C ASP A 143 -19.79 -15.77 -23.68
N LYS A 144 -18.87 -15.40 -22.78
CA LYS A 144 -18.03 -16.36 -22.07
C LYS A 144 -18.85 -17.25 -21.12
N MET A 145 -19.83 -16.69 -20.41
CA MET A 145 -20.74 -17.47 -19.56
C MET A 145 -21.61 -18.42 -20.37
N ALA A 146 -22.14 -17.98 -21.52
CA ALA A 146 -22.91 -18.84 -22.43
C ALA A 146 -22.08 -20.04 -22.91
N ARG A 147 -20.85 -19.80 -23.39
CA ARG A 147 -19.94 -20.88 -23.84
C ARG A 147 -19.50 -21.81 -22.69
N SER A 148 -19.39 -21.31 -21.47
CA SER A 148 -19.06 -22.13 -20.30
C SER A 148 -20.22 -23.05 -19.91
N SER A 149 -21.45 -22.52 -19.93
CA SER A 149 -22.67 -23.29 -19.70
C SER A 149 -22.81 -24.42 -20.72
N ASP A 150 -22.61 -24.14 -22.01
CA ASP A 150 -22.68 -25.16 -23.07
C ASP A 150 -21.62 -26.26 -22.89
N LYS A 151 -20.42 -25.93 -22.45
CA LYS A 151 -19.38 -26.93 -22.15
C LYS A 151 -19.75 -27.84 -20.99
N ILE A 152 -20.41 -27.30 -19.95
CA ILE A 152 -20.90 -28.09 -18.81
C ILE A 152 -22.03 -29.00 -19.24
N VAL A 153 -22.97 -28.50 -20.04
CA VAL A 153 -24.09 -29.28 -20.60
C VAL A 153 -23.58 -30.40 -21.51
N GLN A 154 -22.65 -30.10 -22.42
CA GLN A 154 -21.99 -31.08 -23.31
C GLN A 154 -21.26 -32.18 -22.51
N LYS A 155 -20.53 -31.82 -21.45
CA LYS A 155 -19.81 -32.77 -20.59
C LYS A 155 -20.78 -33.69 -19.84
N SER A 156 -21.89 -33.16 -19.36
CA SER A 156 -22.95 -33.93 -18.70
C SER A 156 -23.66 -34.87 -19.68
N LEU A 157 -23.97 -34.41 -20.89
CA LEU A 157 -24.57 -35.23 -21.95
C LEU A 157 -23.64 -36.37 -22.38
N TRP A 158 -22.33 -36.10 -22.48
CA TRP A 158 -21.35 -37.14 -22.83
C TRP A 158 -21.25 -38.22 -21.74
N LYS A 159 -21.25 -37.83 -20.46
CA LYS A 159 -21.32 -38.79 -19.33
C LYS A 159 -22.57 -39.65 -19.40
N LEU A 160 -23.74 -39.06 -19.66
CA LEU A 160 -25.00 -39.79 -19.79
C LEU A 160 -24.99 -40.78 -20.97
N ARG A 161 -24.43 -40.38 -22.12
CA ARG A 161 -24.26 -41.30 -23.27
C ARG A 161 -23.35 -42.49 -22.93
N LYS A 162 -22.24 -42.23 -22.22
CA LYS A 162 -21.32 -43.29 -21.79
C LYS A 162 -21.98 -44.25 -20.80
N LEU A 163 -22.74 -43.73 -19.84
CA LEU A 163 -23.50 -44.54 -18.88
C LEU A 163 -24.54 -45.43 -19.58
N ARG A 164 -25.28 -44.86 -20.55
CA ARG A 164 -26.28 -45.59 -21.33
C ARG A 164 -25.66 -46.73 -22.16
N SER A 165 -24.49 -46.50 -22.75
CA SER A 165 -23.74 -47.55 -23.46
C SER A 165 -23.31 -48.68 -22.51
N PHE A 166 -22.82 -48.33 -21.32
CA PHE A 166 -22.39 -49.31 -20.31
C PHE A 166 -23.55 -50.17 -19.80
N ILE A 167 -24.70 -49.56 -19.49
CA ILE A 167 -25.91 -50.27 -19.08
C ILE A 167 -26.38 -51.22 -20.19
N LYS A 168 -26.34 -50.78 -21.46
CA LYS A 168 -26.72 -51.63 -22.60
C LYS A 168 -25.82 -52.86 -22.74
N HIS A 169 -24.50 -52.71 -22.56
CA HIS A 169 -23.56 -53.83 -22.59
C HIS A 169 -23.73 -54.79 -21.39
N SER A 170 -23.87 -54.27 -20.18
CA SER A 170 -24.10 -55.11 -18.98
C SER A 170 -25.42 -55.87 -19.05
N TRP A 171 -26.48 -55.26 -19.56
CA TRP A 171 -27.78 -55.92 -19.71
C TRP A 171 -27.74 -57.06 -20.73
N LEU A 172 -27.03 -56.87 -21.85
CA LEU A 172 -26.79 -57.96 -22.81
C LEU A 172 -26.02 -59.11 -22.16
N HIS A 173 -24.96 -58.81 -21.40
CA HIS A 173 -24.17 -59.82 -20.71
C HIS A 173 -24.98 -60.62 -19.67
N PHE A 174 -25.86 -59.93 -18.94
CA PHE A 174 -26.77 -60.56 -17.98
C PHE A 174 -27.81 -61.45 -18.68
N LYS A 175 -28.41 -60.98 -19.77
CA LYS A 175 -29.39 -61.74 -20.57
C LYS A 175 -28.78 -63.02 -21.14
N TYR A 176 -27.54 -62.97 -21.66
CA TYR A 176 -26.83 -64.16 -22.13
C TYR A 176 -26.56 -65.16 -21.01
N LYS A 177 -26.10 -64.70 -19.84
CA LYS A 177 -25.82 -65.59 -18.69
C LYS A 177 -27.09 -66.27 -18.18
N TYR A 178 -28.23 -65.58 -18.19
CA TYR A 178 -29.51 -66.13 -17.78
C TYR A 178 -30.05 -67.18 -18.77
N LEU A 179 -29.86 -66.96 -20.08
CA LEU A 179 -30.25 -67.94 -21.10
C LEU A 179 -29.41 -69.21 -21.02
N ILE A 180 -28.08 -69.11 -20.83
CA ILE A 180 -27.21 -70.29 -20.67
C ILE A 180 -27.63 -71.14 -19.46
N LYS A 181 -28.01 -70.51 -18.34
CA LYS A 181 -28.45 -71.22 -17.13
C LYS A 181 -29.82 -71.91 -17.29
N LYS A 182 -30.64 -71.49 -18.26
CA LYS A 182 -31.98 -72.09 -18.48
C LYS A 182 -31.93 -73.30 -19.42
N PHE A 183 -30.83 -73.50 -20.15
CA PHE A 183 -30.65 -74.60 -21.11
C PHE A 183 -29.55 -75.61 -20.70
N SER A 184 -28.98 -75.47 -19.51
CA SER A 184 -28.12 -76.47 -18.86
C SER A 184 -28.85 -77.06 -17.66
#